data_AF-A0A9D1DUY5-F1
#
_entry.id   AF-A0A9D1DUY5-F1
#
_cell.length_a   1.000
_cell.length_b   1.000
_cell.length_c   1.000
_cell.angle_alpha   90.00
_cell.angle_beta   90.00
_cell.angle_gamma   90.00
#
_symmetry.space_group_name_H-M   'P 1'
#
loop_
_entity.id
_entity.type
_entity.pdbx_description
1 polymer ?
#
loop_
_entity_poly.entity_id
_entity_poly.type
_entity_poly.pdbx_seq_one_letter_code
_entity_poly.pdbx_strand_id
1 'polypeptide(L)' 'MNQYSEEKLANLTNKKFKRLIGVKREDFNIMVEVVENAYKERHKNGGRPSNFKSREKVIVLLLYIKNYRFIRR' A
#
# COMPACT_ATOMS: atom_id res chain seq x y z
N MET A 1 0.00 3.53 -14.37
CA MET A 1 -0.59 3.40 -13.01
C MET A 1 -0.67 4.78 -12.32
N ASN A 2 -1.56 5.68 -12.77
CA ASN A 2 -1.54 7.11 -12.35
C ASN A 2 -2.74 7.55 -11.48
N GLN A 3 -3.53 6.61 -10.95
CA GLN A 3 -4.75 6.88 -10.17
C GLN A 3 -4.54 6.80 -8.64
N TYR A 4 -3.48 6.12 -8.17
CA TYR A 4 -3.25 5.85 -6.75
C TYR A 4 -1.92 6.43 -6.25
N SER A 5 -1.47 7.54 -6.84
CA SER A 5 -0.26 8.22 -6.38
C SER A 5 -0.40 8.65 -4.93
N GLU A 6 0.71 8.61 -4.20
CA GLU A 6 0.79 8.98 -2.79
C GLU A 6 0.17 10.37 -2.52
N GLU A 7 0.40 11.32 -3.43
CA GLU A 7 -0.13 12.68 -3.38
C GLU A 7 -1.67 12.72 -3.42
N LYS A 8 -2.28 11.87 -4.25
CA LYS A 8 -3.75 11.78 -4.33
C LYS A 8 -4.34 11.16 -3.06
N LEU A 9 -3.65 10.20 -2.46
CA LEU A 9 -4.09 9.55 -1.22
C LEU A 9 -3.90 10.46 0.00
N ALA A 10 -2.87 11.30 0.02
CA ALA A 10 -2.64 12.26 1.09
C ALA A 10 -3.82 13.23 1.26
N ASN A 11 -4.39 13.71 0.14
CA ASN A 11 -5.47 14.71 0.13
C ASN A 11 -6.88 14.16 0.45
N LEU A 12 -7.03 12.86 0.71
CA LEU A 12 -8.34 12.27 1.02
C LEU A 12 -8.73 12.45 2.49
N THR A 13 -10.02 12.68 2.76
CA THR A 13 -10.53 12.53 4.13
C THR A 13 -10.45 11.07 4.59
N ASN A 14 -10.38 10.82 5.90
CA ASN A 14 -10.29 9.46 6.45
C ASN A 14 -11.39 8.52 5.95
N LYS A 15 -12.62 9.05 5.80
CA LYS A 15 -13.76 8.30 5.24
C LYS A 15 -13.54 7.90 3.78
N LYS A 16 -13.05 8.82 2.94
CA LYS A 16 -12.75 8.55 1.52
C LYS A 16 -11.57 7.59 1.39
N PHE A 17 -10.53 7.76 2.20
CA PHE A 17 -9.38 6.86 2.25
C PHE A 17 -9.79 5.43 2.57
N LYS A 18 -10.56 5.24 3.66
CA LYS A 18 -11.05 3.92 4.06
C LYS A 18 -11.93 3.27 2.99
N ARG A 19 -12.80 4.03 2.32
CA ARG A 19 -13.63 3.53 1.22
C ARG A 19 -12.79 3.08 0.01
N LEU A 20 -11.72 3.80 -0.28
CA LEU A 20 -10.85 3.51 -1.43
C LEU A 20 -9.98 2.28 -1.16
N ILE A 21 -9.20 2.33 -0.08
CA ILE A 21 -8.18 1.32 0.26
C ILE A 21 -8.78 0.10 0.98
N GLY A 22 -9.82 0.29 1.79
CA GLY A 22 -10.48 -0.78 2.55
C GLY A 22 -10.06 -0.88 4.03
N VAL A 23 -9.02 -0.14 4.44
CA VAL A 23 -8.53 -0.11 5.84
C VAL A 23 -8.44 1.32 6.36
N LYS A 24 -8.34 1.49 7.68
CA LYS A 24 -8.13 2.82 8.27
C LYS A 24 -6.71 3.33 7.97
N ARG A 25 -6.49 4.64 8.09
CA ARG A 25 -5.16 5.23 7.82
C ARG A 25 -4.11 4.76 8.81
N GLU A 26 -4.50 4.59 10.07
CA GLU A 26 -3.64 4.16 11.15
C GLU A 26 -3.12 2.73 10.86
N ASP A 27 -4.04 1.81 10.56
CA ASP A 27 -3.71 0.42 10.18
C ASP A 27 -2.82 0.37 8.93
N PHE A 28 -3.13 1.21 7.94
CA PHE A 28 -2.32 1.32 6.72
C PHE A 28 -0.88 1.75 7.03
N ASN A 29 -0.68 2.75 7.89
CA ASN A 29 0.65 3.23 8.24
C ASN A 29 1.46 2.12 8.96
N ILE A 30 0.83 1.36 9.85
CA ILE A 30 1.46 0.22 10.52
C ILE A 30 1.88 -0.84 9.49
N MET A 31 1.02 -1.14 8.51
CA MET A 31 1.37 -2.09 7.43
C MET A 31 2.57 -1.61 6.61
N VAL A 32 2.64 -0.30 6.30
CA VAL A 32 3.77 0.29 5.58
C VAL A 32 5.06 0.15 6.38
N GLU A 33 5.03 0.44 7.68
CA GLU A 33 6.18 0.31 8.56
C GLU A 33 6.68 -1.13 8.64
N VAL A 34 5.79 -2.10 8.80
CA VAL A 34 6.13 -3.53 8.82
C VAL A 34 6.80 -3.96 7.51
N VAL A 35 6.25 -3.54 6.37
CA VAL A 35 6.81 -3.88 5.05
C VAL A 35 8.16 -3.19 4.83
N GLU A 36 8.31 -1.94 5.26
CA GLU A 36 9.56 -1.19 5.15
C GLU A 36 10.67 -1.85 5.98
N ASN A 37 10.36 -2.24 7.22
CA ASN A 37 11.31 -2.93 8.09
C ASN A 37 11.69 -4.29 7.52
N ALA A 38 10.72 -5.10 7.07
CA ALA A 38 10.99 -6.37 6.42
C ALA A 38 11.82 -6.20 5.13
N TYR A 39 11.55 -5.14 4.35
CA TYR A 39 12.32 -4.82 3.16
C TYR A 39 13.76 -4.48 3.49
N LYS A 40 14.00 -3.63 4.50
CA LYS A 40 15.34 -3.27 4.98
C LYS A 40 16.11 -4.50 5.46
N GLU A 41 15.50 -5.32 6.30
CA GLU A 41 16.12 -6.57 6.78
C GLU A 41 16.50 -7.50 5.63
N ARG A 42 15.61 -7.67 4.64
CA ARG A 42 15.87 -8.52 3.47
C ARG A 42 16.99 -7.99 2.57
N HIS A 43 17.15 -6.66 2.50
CA HIS A 43 18.17 -6.01 1.66
C HIS A 43 19.44 -5.60 2.43
N LYS A 44 19.57 -5.98 3.71
CA LYS A 44 20.81 -5.75 4.48
C LYS A 44 22.05 -6.35 3.81
N ASN A 45 21.88 -7.52 3.18
CA ASN A 45 22.97 -8.27 2.55
C ASN A 45 23.11 -7.98 1.04
N GLY A 46 22.49 -6.89 0.56
CA GLY A 46 22.49 -6.50 -0.86
C GLY A 46 21.23 -6.94 -1.61
N GLY A 47 21.27 -6.80 -2.93
CA GLY A 47 20.15 -7.05 -3.83
C GLY A 47 19.74 -5.82 -4.64
N ARG A 48 19.02 -6.03 -5.74
CA ARG A 48 18.54 -4.94 -6.59
C ARG A 48 17.42 -4.17 -5.88
N PRO A 49 17.52 -2.83 -5.74
CA PRO A 49 16.44 -2.05 -5.18
C PRO A 49 15.19 -2.14 -6.06
N SER A 50 14.05 -2.30 -5.41
CA SER A 50 12.75 -2.26 -6.07
C SER A 50 12.43 -0.84 -6.55
N ASN A 51 11.90 -0.70 -7.76
CA ASN A 51 11.39 0.58 -8.27
C ASN A 51 10.17 1.09 -7.49
N PHE A 52 9.43 0.20 -6.82
CA PHE A 52 8.28 0.54 -5.98
C PHE A 52 8.70 0.78 -4.53
N LYS A 53 8.20 1.87 -3.95
CA LYS A 53 8.30 2.15 -2.51
C LYS A 53 7.43 1.17 -1.72
N SER A 54 7.78 0.88 -0.47
CA SER A 54 7.02 -0.03 0.41
C SER A 54 5.55 0.39 0.53
N ARG A 55 5.29 1.70 0.61
CA ARG A 55 3.93 2.27 0.61
C ARG A 55 3.12 1.90 -0.63
N GLU A 56 3.71 1.99 -1.82
CA GLU A 56 3.04 1.65 -3.08
C GLU A 56 2.72 0.15 -3.16
N LYS A 57 3.63 -0.70 -2.68
CA LYS A 57 3.40 -2.14 -2.59
C LYS A 57 2.17 -2.47 -1.74
N VAL A 58 2.03 -1.81 -0.59
CA VAL A 58 0.86 -1.99 0.30
C VAL A 58 -0.43 -1.52 -0.38
N ILE A 59 -0.41 -0.38 -1.07
CA ILE A 59 -1.58 0.12 -1.81
C ILE A 59 -2.01 -0.89 -2.87
N VAL A 60 -1.09 -1.38 -3.70
CA VAL A 60 -1.39 -2.34 -4.76
C VAL A 60 -1.96 -3.63 -4.18
N LEU A 61 -1.36 -4.15 -3.10
CA LEU A 61 -1.85 -5.36 -2.42
C LEU A 61 -3.28 -5.19 -1.91
N LEU A 62 -3.58 -4.10 -1.20
CA LEU A 62 -4.91 -3.86 -0.63
C LEU A 62 -5.97 -3.65 -1.72
N LEU A 63 -5.63 -2.92 -2.78
CA LEU A 63 -6.50 -2.77 -3.95
C LEU A 63 -6.72 -4.10 -4.66
N TYR A 64 -5.69 -4.93 -4.79
CA TYR A 64 -5.81 -6.27 -5.35
C TYR A 64 -6.78 -7.11 -4.51
N ILE A 65 -6.56 -7.25 -3.20
CA ILE A 65 -7.43 -8.03 -2.30
C ILE A 65 -8.89 -7.56 -2.40
N LYS A 66 -9.10 -6.23 -2.40
CA LYS A 66 -10.43 -5.63 -2.47
C LYS A 66 -11.14 -5.91 -3.80
N ASN A 67 -10.44 -5.73 -4.93
CA ASN A 67 -11.04 -5.91 -6.26
C ASN A 67 -11.12 -7.38 -6.69
N TYR A 68 -10.23 -8.23 -6.17
CA TYR A 68 -10.21 -9.66 -6.47
C TYR A 68 -11.45 -10.38 -5.91
N ARG A 69 -12.00 -9.91 -4.78
CA ARG A 69 -13.31 -10.37 -4.28
C ARG A 69 -14.47 -10.01 -5.22
N PHE A 70 -14.31 -9.01 -6.09
CA PHE A 70 -15.37 -8.52 -6.98
C PHE A 70 -15.44 -9.26 -8.32
N ILE A 71 -14.39 -9.98 -8.73
CA ILE A 71 -14.32 -10.71 -10.02
C ILE A 71 -15.03 -12.09 -9.94
N ARG A 72 -15.47 -12.53 -8.75
CA ARG A 72 -16.11 -13.83 -8.53
C ARG A 72 -17.65 -13.78 -8.47
N ARG A 73 -18.28 -12.83 -9.15
CA ARG A 73 -19.75 -12.71 -9.21
C ARG A 73 -20.25 -12.70 -10.65
#